data_AF-A0A6B3GAL8-F1
#
_entry.id   AF-A0A6B3GAL8-F1
#
_cell.length_a   1.000
_cell.length_b   1.000
_cell.length_c   1.000
_cell.angle_alpha   90.00
_cell.angle_beta   90.00
_cell.angle_gamma   90.00
#
_symmetry.space_group_name_H-M   'P 1'
#
loop_
_entity.id
_entity.type
_entity.pdbx_description
1 polymer ?
#
loop_
_entity_poly.entity_id
_entity_poly.type
_entity_poly.pdbx_seq_one_letter_code
_entity_poly.pdbx_strand_id
1 'polypeptide(L)'
;AANHVTQLLVPFLLFTPQPVASAAAGLMVLTQLWLVLSGNFAWLNWLTIALALSVIDWTPLAGPPPAQTAPPLWYEVVVIAVTALVLVLSYRPARNLVSRRQAMNRSYDPLHLVNTYGAFGSISRMRLEVVVEGCADPVGHEGAEWREYGFRGKPGDPRRLPRLFAPYHLRLDWMMWFAALSPAYARSWFGPFTERLLEGDRDTLRLLGHNPFPDGPPRQ
;
A
#
# COMPACT_ATOMS: atom_id res chain seq x y z
N ALA A 1 -6.57 2.40 19.04
CA ALA A 1 -7.94 1.89 19.31
C ALA A 1 -8.98 2.61 18.45
N ALA A 2 -9.09 3.95 18.50
CA ALA A 2 -10.08 4.71 17.72
C ALA A 2 -10.06 4.40 16.20
N ASN A 3 -8.87 4.27 15.59
CA ASN A 3 -8.75 4.02 14.16
C ASN A 3 -9.37 2.68 13.69
N HIS A 4 -9.30 1.62 14.50
CA HIS A 4 -9.85 0.31 14.12
C HIS A 4 -11.38 0.29 14.15
N VAL A 5 -11.98 0.94 15.14
CA VAL A 5 -13.45 1.03 15.25
C VAL A 5 -13.99 1.90 14.12
N THR A 6 -13.37 3.06 13.86
CA THR A 6 -13.74 3.93 12.75
C THR A 6 -13.61 3.20 11.41
N GLN A 7 -12.48 2.54 11.15
CA GLN A 7 -12.24 1.88 9.86
C GLN A 7 -13.06 0.61 9.65
N LEU A 8 -13.54 -0.04 10.71
CA LEU A 8 -14.32 -1.26 10.60
C LEU A 8 -15.83 -0.99 10.62
N LEU A 9 -16.32 -0.08 11.45
CA LEU A 9 -17.76 0.14 11.64
C LEU A 9 -18.33 1.25 10.75
N VAL A 10 -17.60 2.36 10.58
CA VAL A 10 -18.11 3.52 9.82
C VAL A 10 -18.43 3.20 8.37
N PRO A 11 -17.68 2.33 7.65
CA PRO A 11 -18.07 1.95 6.29
C PRO A 11 -19.48 1.34 6.18
N PHE A 12 -19.97 0.65 7.21
CA PHE A 12 -21.33 0.11 7.20
C PHE A 12 -22.41 1.20 7.30
N LEU A 13 -22.08 2.35 7.89
CA LEU A 13 -23.00 3.49 7.98
C LEU A 13 -23.22 4.15 6.62
N LEU A 14 -22.36 3.90 5.62
CA LEU A 14 -22.56 4.39 4.25
C LEU A 14 -23.83 3.82 3.59
N PHE A 15 -24.37 2.71 4.08
CA PHE A 15 -25.61 2.09 3.58
C PHE A 15 -26.88 2.64 4.25
N THR A 16 -26.76 3.59 5.18
CA THR A 16 -27.91 4.19 5.88
C THR A 16 -28.52 5.35 5.10
N PRO A 17 -29.77 5.77 5.36
CA PRO A 17 -30.34 6.97 4.76
C PRO A 17 -29.55 8.25 5.10
N GLN A 18 -29.67 9.27 4.24
CA GLN A 18 -29.15 10.59 4.55
C GLN A 18 -29.88 11.19 5.77
N PRO A 19 -29.19 11.98 6.63
CA PRO A 19 -27.83 12.49 6.48
C PRO A 19 -26.73 11.61 7.08
N VAL A 20 -27.08 10.44 7.64
CA VAL A 20 -26.12 9.59 8.38
C VAL A 20 -25.00 9.07 7.46
N ALA A 21 -25.34 8.66 6.24
CA ALA A 21 -24.36 8.26 5.24
C ALA A 21 -23.37 9.40 4.89
N SER A 22 -23.84 10.64 4.72
CA SER A 22 -22.96 11.79 4.50
C SER A 22 -22.04 12.06 5.69
N ALA A 23 -22.54 11.98 6.92
CA ALA A 23 -21.72 12.17 8.11
C ALA A 23 -20.63 11.08 8.23
N ALA A 24 -20.99 9.82 7.95
CA ALA A 24 -20.05 8.70 7.93
C ALA A 24 -18.98 8.87 6.83
N ALA A 25 -19.39 9.25 5.61
CA ALA A 25 -18.50 9.54 4.51
C ALA A 25 -17.53 10.68 4.83
N GLY A 26 -18.03 11.78 5.41
CA GLY A 26 -17.20 12.91 5.86
C GLY A 26 -16.16 12.48 6.90
N LEU A 27 -16.56 11.67 7.88
CA LEU A 27 -15.63 11.13 8.88
C LEU A 27 -14.54 10.25 8.24
N MET A 28 -14.91 9.42 7.25
CA MET A 28 -13.95 8.63 6.48
C MET A 28 -12.98 9.53 5.72
N VAL A 29 -13.46 10.54 5.00
CA VAL A 29 -12.61 11.50 4.26
C VAL A 29 -11.62 12.18 5.18
N LEU A 30 -12.08 12.71 6.32
CA LEU A 30 -11.21 13.38 7.31
C LEU A 30 -10.14 12.43 7.84
N THR A 31 -10.51 11.18 8.17
CA THR A 31 -9.57 10.17 8.64
C THR A 31 -8.54 9.81 7.56
N GLN A 32 -8.96 9.67 6.31
CA GLN A 32 -8.06 9.37 5.20
C GLN A 32 -7.12 10.55 4.89
N LEU A 33 -7.60 11.79 4.93
CA LEU A 33 -6.77 12.98 4.77
C LEU A 33 -5.71 13.08 5.88
N TRP A 34 -6.08 12.78 7.12
CA TRP A 34 -5.12 12.66 8.22
C TRP A 34 -4.04 11.60 7.93
N LEU A 35 -4.42 10.43 7.41
CA LEU A 35 -3.46 9.38 7.03
C LEU A 35 -2.58 9.78 5.85
N VAL A 36 -3.10 10.53 4.88
CA VAL A 36 -2.30 11.10 3.78
C VAL A 36 -1.22 12.04 4.34
N LEU A 37 -1.58 12.91 5.28
CA LEU A 37 -0.66 13.87 5.90
C LEU A 37 0.37 13.20 6.83
N SER A 38 0.02 12.11 7.51
CA SER A 38 0.86 11.50 8.55
C SER A 38 1.63 10.25 8.10
N GLY A 39 1.08 9.43 7.20
CA GLY A 39 1.55 8.05 6.96
C GLY A 39 1.75 7.65 5.50
N ASN A 40 1.30 8.47 4.54
CA ASN A 40 1.64 8.34 3.11
C ASN A 40 1.36 6.93 2.50
N PHE A 41 0.10 6.45 2.53
CA PHE A 41 -0.28 5.14 1.96
C PHE A 41 -0.59 5.19 0.45
N ALA A 42 0.25 5.90 -0.31
CA ALA A 42 0.16 6.03 -1.76
C ALA A 42 -1.27 6.36 -2.25
N TRP A 43 -1.76 5.68 -3.28
CA TRP A 43 -3.05 5.96 -3.93
C TRP A 43 -4.27 5.37 -3.19
N LEU A 44 -4.08 4.46 -2.23
CA LEU A 44 -5.19 3.76 -1.57
C LEU A 44 -6.06 4.69 -0.71
N ASN A 45 -5.44 5.66 -0.03
CA ASN A 45 -6.21 6.68 0.72
C ASN A 45 -7.09 7.50 -0.24
N TRP A 46 -6.53 7.89 -1.39
CA TRP A 46 -7.22 8.68 -2.40
C TRP A 46 -8.40 7.93 -3.01
N LEU A 47 -8.25 6.63 -3.29
CA LEU A 47 -9.38 5.80 -3.74
C LEU A 47 -10.50 5.80 -2.70
N THR A 48 -10.17 5.62 -1.41
CA THR A 48 -11.15 5.62 -0.33
C THR A 48 -11.85 6.98 -0.20
N ILE A 49 -11.09 8.08 -0.34
CA ILE A 49 -11.64 9.45 -0.33
C ILE A 49 -12.60 9.63 -1.50
N ALA A 50 -12.21 9.28 -2.72
CA ALA A 50 -13.04 9.42 -3.91
C ALA A 50 -14.37 8.65 -3.77
N LEU A 51 -14.32 7.42 -3.27
CA LEU A 51 -15.51 6.61 -3.00
C LEU A 51 -16.39 7.23 -1.90
N ALA A 52 -15.81 7.70 -0.80
CA ALA A 52 -16.58 8.33 0.27
C ALA A 52 -17.24 9.64 -0.19
N LEU A 53 -16.53 10.48 -0.95
CA LEU A 53 -17.09 11.72 -1.51
C LEU A 53 -18.30 11.47 -2.43
N SER A 54 -18.35 10.30 -3.10
CA SER A 54 -19.50 9.93 -3.94
C SER A 54 -20.79 9.62 -3.16
N VAL A 55 -20.67 9.36 -1.86
CA VAL A 55 -21.80 9.04 -0.96
C VAL A 55 -22.36 10.30 -0.29
N ILE A 56 -21.59 11.39 -0.25
CA ILE A 56 -22.03 12.66 0.36
C ILE A 56 -23.21 13.23 -0.44
N ASP A 57 -24.25 13.66 0.27
CA ASP A 57 -25.37 14.39 -0.30
C ASP A 57 -24.95 15.84 -0.60
N TRP A 58 -24.70 16.09 -1.89
CA TRP A 58 -24.31 17.41 -2.39
C TRP A 58 -25.53 18.30 -2.73
N THR A 59 -26.76 17.85 -2.50
CA THR A 59 -27.99 18.61 -2.82
C THR A 59 -27.99 20.05 -2.29
N PRO A 60 -27.51 20.35 -1.06
CA PRO A 60 -27.45 21.72 -0.57
C PRO A 60 -26.51 22.65 -1.36
N LEU A 61 -25.53 22.10 -2.09
CA LEU A 61 -24.51 22.86 -2.82
C LEU A 61 -24.73 22.84 -4.33
N ALA A 62 -25.08 21.68 -4.89
CA ALA A 62 -25.16 21.43 -6.32
C ALA A 62 -26.61 21.33 -6.85
N GLY A 63 -27.61 21.40 -5.97
CA GLY A 63 -29.00 21.13 -6.30
C GLY A 63 -29.32 19.64 -6.38
N PRO A 64 -30.61 19.29 -6.56
CA PRO A 64 -31.04 17.90 -6.55
C PRO A 64 -30.45 17.11 -7.73
N PRO A 65 -30.04 15.85 -7.53
CA PRO A 65 -29.57 15.01 -8.62
C PRO A 65 -30.69 14.75 -9.62
N PRO A 66 -30.36 14.46 -10.90
CA PRO A 66 -31.36 14.06 -11.88
C PRO A 66 -32.12 12.82 -11.39
N ALA A 67 -33.41 12.76 -11.72
CA ALA A 67 -34.26 11.63 -11.37
C ALA A 67 -33.67 10.33 -11.91
N GLN A 68 -33.44 9.36 -11.02
CA GLN A 68 -32.91 8.05 -11.38
C GLN A 68 -34.08 7.09 -11.61
N THR A 69 -34.07 6.41 -12.74
CA THR A 69 -35.03 5.32 -13.01
C THR A 69 -34.65 4.09 -12.17
N ALA A 70 -35.65 3.37 -11.68
CA ALA A 70 -35.40 2.09 -11.01
C ALA A 70 -34.61 1.14 -11.93
N PRO A 71 -33.62 0.39 -11.38
CA PRO A 71 -32.89 -0.57 -12.19
C PRO A 71 -33.82 -1.69 -12.67
N PRO A 72 -33.55 -2.28 -13.85
CA PRO A 72 -34.36 -3.40 -14.34
C PRO A 72 -34.15 -4.65 -13.45
N LEU A 73 -35.21 -5.45 -13.27
CA LEU A 73 -35.20 -6.60 -12.35
C LEU A 73 -34.05 -7.59 -12.61
N TRP A 74 -33.71 -7.86 -13.87
CA TRP A 74 -32.60 -8.78 -14.19
C TRP A 74 -31.26 -8.29 -13.62
N TYR A 75 -31.05 -6.97 -13.61
CA TYR A 75 -29.84 -6.36 -13.09
C TYR A 75 -29.80 -6.49 -11.56
N GLU A 76 -30.92 -6.23 -10.89
CA GLU A 76 -31.04 -6.43 -9.44
C GLU A 76 -30.75 -7.89 -9.06
N VAL A 77 -31.34 -8.85 -9.78
CA VAL A 77 -31.10 -10.29 -9.57
C VAL A 77 -29.62 -10.63 -9.72
N VAL A 78 -28.94 -10.11 -10.75
CA VAL A 78 -27.51 -10.32 -10.95
C VAL A 78 -26.69 -9.71 -9.81
N VAL A 79 -26.98 -8.47 -9.40
CA VAL A 79 -26.27 -7.80 -8.30
C VAL A 79 -26.45 -8.56 -6.99
N ILE A 80 -27.66 -9.03 -6.68
CA ILE A 80 -27.96 -9.84 -5.49
C ILE A 80 -27.20 -11.16 -5.55
N ALA A 81 -27.22 -11.86 -6.69
CA ALA A 81 -26.53 -13.13 -6.87
C ALA A 81 -25.00 -12.98 -6.68
N VAL A 82 -24.40 -11.94 -7.27
CA VAL A 82 -22.97 -11.63 -7.11
C VAL A 82 -22.66 -11.28 -5.65
N THR A 83 -23.50 -10.47 -5.00
CA THR A 83 -23.33 -10.11 -3.59
C THR A 83 -23.38 -11.35 -2.70
N ALA A 84 -24.36 -12.24 -2.91
CA ALA A 84 -24.48 -13.49 -2.17
C ALA A 84 -23.27 -14.41 -2.40
N LEU A 85 -22.80 -14.53 -3.64
CA LEU A 85 -21.58 -15.29 -3.97
C LEU A 85 -20.37 -14.74 -3.21
N VAL A 86 -20.15 -13.42 -3.24
CA VAL A 86 -19.03 -12.78 -2.53
C VAL A 86 -19.13 -13.01 -1.02
N LEU A 87 -20.32 -12.90 -0.43
CA LEU A 87 -20.55 -13.18 1.00
C LEU A 87 -20.22 -14.64 1.36
N VAL A 88 -20.67 -15.60 0.54
CA VAL A 88 -20.37 -17.02 0.74
C VAL A 88 -18.87 -17.28 0.64
N LEU A 89 -18.21 -16.75 -0.40
CA LEU A 89 -16.76 -16.93 -0.58
C LEU A 89 -15.97 -16.26 0.55
N SER A 90 -16.45 -15.12 1.07
CA SER A 90 -15.82 -14.35 2.16
C SER A 90 -15.74 -15.11 3.49
N TYR A 91 -16.51 -16.20 3.67
CA TYR A 91 -16.43 -17.04 4.87
C TYR A 91 -15.01 -17.53 5.17
N ARG A 92 -14.27 -17.99 4.14
CA ARG A 92 -12.91 -18.53 4.32
C ARG A 92 -11.90 -17.43 4.74
N PRO A 93 -11.80 -16.28 4.02
CA PRO A 93 -11.00 -15.13 4.48
C PRO A 93 -11.38 -14.64 5.87
N ALA A 94 -12.68 -14.48 6.17
CA ALA A 94 -13.15 -14.00 7.46
C ALA A 94 -12.72 -14.94 8.60
N ARG A 95 -12.87 -16.26 8.40
CA ARG A 95 -12.40 -17.26 9.36
C ARG A 95 -10.89 -17.22 9.55
N ASN A 96 -10.12 -16.95 8.49
CA ASN A 96 -8.68 -16.76 8.59
C ASN A 96 -8.32 -15.51 9.41
N LEU A 97 -9.02 -14.38 9.21
CA LEU A 97 -8.76 -13.13 9.92
C LEU A 97 -9.02 -13.22 11.43
N VAL A 98 -10.02 -14.01 11.86
CA VAL A 98 -10.25 -14.24 13.30
C VAL A 98 -9.38 -15.34 13.90
N SER A 99 -8.60 -16.05 13.08
CA SER A 99 -7.74 -17.13 13.55
C SER A 99 -6.45 -16.61 14.20
N ARG A 100 -5.89 -17.38 15.14
CA ARG A 100 -4.58 -17.06 15.75
C ARG A 100 -3.40 -17.20 14.79
N ARG A 101 -3.57 -17.93 13.68
CA ARG A 101 -2.53 -18.19 12.67
C ARG A 101 -3.03 -17.73 11.31
N GLN A 102 -2.98 -16.43 11.10
CA GLN A 102 -3.47 -15.79 9.88
C GLN A 102 -2.54 -16.08 8.70
N ALA A 103 -3.08 -16.66 7.62
CA ALA A 103 -2.42 -16.73 6.34
C ALA A 103 -2.55 -15.38 5.61
N MET A 104 -1.43 -14.69 5.41
CA MET A 104 -1.35 -13.42 4.70
C MET A 104 -1.18 -13.66 3.20
N ASN A 105 -1.70 -12.74 2.37
CA ASN A 105 -1.54 -12.78 0.90
C ASN A 105 -2.00 -14.10 0.25
N ARG A 106 -3.05 -14.71 0.80
CA ARG A 106 -3.59 -15.98 0.31
C ARG A 106 -4.88 -15.76 -0.46
N SER A 107 -4.97 -16.36 -1.64
CA SER A 107 -6.26 -16.53 -2.33
C SER A 107 -6.94 -17.83 -1.93
N TYR A 108 -8.27 -17.81 -1.83
CA TYR A 108 -9.09 -18.95 -1.41
C TYR A 108 -9.90 -19.59 -2.53
N ASP A 109 -9.85 -18.98 -3.72
CA ASP A 109 -10.53 -19.41 -4.93
C ASP A 109 -9.62 -19.22 -6.16
N PRO A 110 -9.82 -19.98 -7.25
CA PRO A 110 -8.99 -19.90 -8.47
C PRO A 110 -9.11 -18.59 -9.25
N LEU A 111 -10.23 -17.88 -9.07
CA LEU A 111 -10.51 -16.61 -9.77
C LEU A 111 -10.01 -15.39 -8.98
N HIS A 112 -9.44 -15.63 -7.80
CA HIS A 112 -8.96 -14.60 -6.88
C HIS A 112 -10.02 -13.56 -6.47
N LEU A 113 -11.29 -13.97 -6.43
CA LEU A 113 -12.42 -13.10 -6.08
C LEU A 113 -12.36 -12.62 -4.64
N VAL A 114 -11.93 -13.49 -3.71
CA VAL A 114 -11.74 -13.12 -2.31
C VAL A 114 -10.43 -13.66 -1.76
N ASN A 115 -9.72 -12.82 -1.04
CA ASN A 115 -8.37 -13.12 -0.58
C ASN A 115 -8.03 -12.36 0.71
N THR A 116 -6.87 -12.68 1.29
CA THR A 116 -6.29 -11.95 2.43
C THR A 116 -5.09 -11.11 2.00
N TYR A 117 -5.14 -10.59 0.76
CA TYR A 117 -4.11 -9.71 0.24
C TYR A 117 -4.04 -8.42 1.07
N GLY A 118 -2.82 -8.01 1.42
CA GLY A 118 -2.59 -6.80 2.21
C GLY A 118 -2.92 -6.92 3.70
N ALA A 119 -3.40 -8.07 4.18
CA ALA A 119 -3.56 -8.31 5.61
C ALA A 119 -2.19 -8.59 6.25
N PHE A 120 -1.76 -7.76 7.20
CA PHE A 120 -0.59 -8.01 8.05
C PHE A 120 -1.05 -8.55 9.40
N GLY A 121 -0.74 -9.82 9.68
CA GLY A 121 -1.23 -10.48 10.89
C GLY A 121 -0.50 -10.12 12.17
N SER A 122 0.64 -9.44 12.06
CA SER A 122 1.35 -8.87 13.20
C SER A 122 2.11 -7.62 12.76
N ILE A 123 2.14 -6.62 13.62
CA ILE A 123 2.94 -5.41 13.42
C ILE A 123 4.25 -5.57 14.19
N SER A 124 5.38 -5.55 13.47
CA SER A 124 6.71 -5.61 14.08
C SER A 124 6.99 -4.34 14.88
N ARG A 125 7.60 -4.49 16.06
CA ARG A 125 8.07 -3.35 16.89
C ARG A 125 9.45 -2.83 16.48
N MET A 126 10.25 -3.69 15.86
CA MET A 126 11.55 -3.35 15.30
C MET A 126 11.46 -3.34 13.77
N ARG A 127 12.09 -2.34 13.14
CA ARG A 127 12.21 -2.25 11.69
C ARG A 127 13.66 -2.49 11.32
N LEU A 128 13.93 -3.68 10.77
CA LEU A 128 15.20 -3.96 10.12
C LEU A 128 15.16 -3.35 8.72
N GLU A 129 16.31 -2.88 8.25
CA GLU A 129 16.45 -2.21 6.96
C GLU A 129 17.64 -2.83 6.23
N VAL A 130 17.45 -3.20 4.97
CA VAL A 130 18.57 -3.59 4.11
C VAL A 130 19.27 -2.33 3.63
N VAL A 131 20.58 -2.24 3.87
CA VAL A 131 21.46 -1.18 3.36
C VAL A 131 22.16 -1.74 2.12
N VAL A 132 22.21 -0.95 1.06
CA VAL A 132 22.89 -1.32 -0.19
C VAL A 132 24.10 -0.41 -0.31
N GLU A 133 25.28 -0.99 -0.26
CA GLU A 133 26.54 -0.27 -0.33
C GLU A 133 27.32 -0.78 -1.54
N GLY A 134 28.13 0.09 -2.12
CA GLY A 134 29.16 -0.31 -3.08
C GLY A 134 30.53 0.07 -2.56
N CYS A 135 31.57 -0.51 -3.14
CA CYS A 135 32.95 -0.13 -2.92
C CYS A 135 33.68 0.09 -4.25
N ALA A 136 34.51 1.14 -4.35
CA ALA A 136 35.31 1.38 -5.55
C ALA A 136 36.57 0.50 -5.61
N ASP A 137 36.98 -0.07 -4.48
CA ASP A 137 38.19 -0.88 -4.40
C ASP A 137 37.93 -2.26 -5.04
N PRO A 138 38.82 -2.76 -5.90
CA PRO A 138 38.62 -4.03 -6.59
C PRO A 138 38.84 -5.25 -5.70
N VAL A 139 39.46 -5.07 -4.53
CA VAL A 139 39.78 -6.16 -3.59
C VAL A 139 39.37 -5.72 -2.19
N GLY A 140 38.62 -6.57 -1.48
CA GLY A 140 38.25 -6.31 -0.09
C GLY A 140 39.51 -6.25 0.79
N HIS A 141 39.78 -5.08 1.37
CA HIS A 141 40.79 -4.88 2.39
C HIS A 141 40.18 -4.13 3.59
N GLU A 142 40.83 -4.18 4.75
CA GLU A 142 40.30 -3.60 6.00
C GLU A 142 40.09 -2.06 5.96
N GLY A 143 40.60 -1.40 4.93
CA GLY A 143 40.44 0.04 4.70
C GLY A 143 39.50 0.41 3.55
N ALA A 144 38.82 -0.58 2.95
CA ALA A 144 37.96 -0.34 1.79
C ALA A 144 36.75 0.51 2.17
N GLU A 145 36.52 1.60 1.43
CA GLU A 145 35.45 2.55 1.74
C GLU A 145 34.13 2.09 1.09
N TRP A 146 33.19 1.66 1.92
CA TRP A 146 31.83 1.32 1.50
C TRP A 146 30.92 2.55 1.59
N ARG A 147 30.19 2.81 0.51
CA ARG A 147 29.30 3.97 0.40
C ARG A 147 27.87 3.54 0.07
N GLU A 148 26.92 4.02 0.86
CA GLU A 148 25.51 3.66 0.76
C GLU A 148 24.81 4.33 -0.44
N TYR A 149 24.03 3.54 -1.17
CA TYR A 149 23.04 4.03 -2.12
C TYR A 149 21.80 4.57 -1.40
N GLY A 150 21.47 5.84 -1.63
CA GLY A 150 20.30 6.46 -1.02
C GLY A 150 19.03 6.22 -1.82
N PHE A 151 17.97 5.79 -1.14
CA PHE A 151 16.65 5.56 -1.74
C PHE A 151 15.74 6.80 -1.61
N ARG A 152 14.76 6.93 -2.52
CA ARG A 152 13.95 8.16 -2.62
C ARG A 152 13.08 8.37 -1.39
N GLY A 153 12.38 7.34 -0.94
CA GLY A 153 11.43 7.34 0.16
C GLY A 153 11.67 6.33 1.27
N LYS A 154 12.63 5.41 1.13
CA LYS A 154 13.05 4.53 2.23
C LYS A 154 13.53 5.36 3.44
N PRO A 155 13.06 5.05 4.66
CA PRO A 155 13.48 5.74 5.88
C PRO A 155 14.83 5.20 6.38
N GLY A 156 15.91 5.53 5.66
CA GLY A 156 17.28 5.19 6.02
C GLY A 156 17.86 6.14 7.07
N ASP A 157 18.16 7.38 6.67
CA ASP A 157 18.71 8.41 7.56
C ASP A 157 17.70 8.84 8.66
N PRO A 158 18.00 8.61 9.95
CA PRO A 158 17.13 9.00 11.07
C PRO A 158 16.93 10.52 11.22
N ARG A 159 17.83 11.33 10.64
CA ARG A 159 17.74 12.80 10.69
C ARG A 159 16.92 13.39 9.55
N ARG A 160 16.63 12.59 8.53
CA ARG A 160 15.88 13.03 7.35
C ARG A 160 14.39 13.09 7.66
N LEU A 161 13.78 14.24 7.40
CA LEU A 161 12.33 14.38 7.47
C LEU A 161 11.65 13.44 6.45
N PRO A 162 10.60 12.71 6.85
CA PRO A 162 9.80 11.89 5.94
C PRO A 162 9.21 12.76 4.81
N ARG A 163 9.28 12.24 3.58
CA ARG A 163 8.71 12.91 2.41
C ARG A 163 7.31 12.36 2.09
N LEU A 164 6.45 13.21 1.54
CA LEU A 164 5.14 12.84 1.02
C LEU A 164 5.28 12.42 -0.45
N PHE A 165 4.96 11.16 -0.74
CA PHE A 165 5.02 10.57 -2.09
C PHE A 165 3.64 10.25 -2.66
N ALA A 166 2.61 10.16 -1.81
CA ALA A 166 1.23 9.93 -2.22
C ALA A 166 0.81 10.98 -3.26
N PRO A 167 0.10 10.58 -4.32
CA PRO A 167 -0.49 9.26 -4.56
C PRO A 167 0.48 8.21 -5.13
N TYR A 168 1.72 8.59 -5.49
CA TYR A 168 2.68 7.67 -6.09
C TYR A 168 3.13 6.57 -5.13
N HIS A 169 3.50 5.43 -5.71
CA HIS A 169 4.03 4.28 -4.98
C HIS A 169 5.45 3.99 -5.46
N LEU A 170 6.43 4.31 -4.62
CA LEU A 170 7.85 4.02 -4.90
C LEU A 170 8.11 2.52 -4.77
N ARG A 171 7.97 1.80 -5.88
CA ARG A 171 7.94 0.33 -5.88
C ARG A 171 9.24 -0.29 -5.35
N LEU A 172 10.40 0.22 -5.75
CA LEU A 172 11.70 -0.28 -5.29
C LEU A 172 11.86 -0.07 -3.78
N ASP A 173 11.65 1.15 -3.29
CA ASP A 173 11.70 1.50 -1.86
C ASP A 173 10.75 0.63 -1.02
N TRP A 174 9.54 0.38 -1.53
CA TRP A 174 8.57 -0.51 -0.89
C TRP A 174 9.05 -1.96 -0.87
N MET A 175 9.68 -2.44 -1.95
CA MET A 175 10.23 -3.80 -2.01
C MET A 175 11.42 -3.98 -1.06
N MET A 176 12.21 -2.94 -0.79
CA MET A 176 13.26 -2.97 0.24
C MET A 176 12.71 -3.25 1.65
N TRP A 177 11.54 -2.73 1.99
CA TRP A 177 10.87 -3.07 3.25
C TRP A 177 10.55 -4.57 3.34
N PHE A 178 10.05 -5.18 2.25
CA PHE A 178 9.81 -6.62 2.21
C PHE A 178 11.09 -7.45 2.23
N ALA A 179 12.15 -6.99 1.57
CA ALA A 179 13.44 -7.66 1.58
C ALA A 179 13.98 -7.81 3.02
N ALA A 180 13.78 -6.80 3.86
CA ALA A 180 14.16 -6.84 5.28
C ALA A 180 13.26 -7.76 6.13
N LEU A 181 12.00 -7.99 5.72
CA LEU A 181 11.10 -8.91 6.42
C LEU A 181 11.41 -10.38 6.14
N SER A 182 11.77 -10.71 4.89
CA SER A 182 12.21 -12.05 4.51
C SER A 182 13.01 -12.03 3.21
N PRO A 183 14.16 -12.71 3.14
CA PRO A 183 14.92 -12.88 1.91
C PRO A 183 14.11 -13.52 0.77
N ALA A 184 13.04 -14.27 1.08
CA ALA A 184 12.16 -14.86 0.09
C ALA A 184 11.49 -13.80 -0.80
N TYR A 185 11.17 -12.62 -0.25
CA TYR A 185 10.59 -11.52 -1.03
C TYR A 185 11.60 -10.85 -1.97
N ALA A 186 12.90 -10.98 -1.69
CA ALA A 186 13.98 -10.34 -2.46
C ALA A 186 14.53 -11.23 -3.59
N ARG A 187 14.33 -12.56 -3.48
CA ARG A 187 15.03 -13.57 -4.28
C ARG A 187 14.99 -13.37 -5.79
N SER A 188 13.87 -12.92 -6.34
CA SER A 188 13.69 -12.81 -7.80
C SER A 188 14.23 -11.52 -8.42
N TRP A 189 14.56 -10.50 -7.61
CA TRP A 189 14.86 -9.16 -8.13
C TRP A 189 16.10 -8.51 -7.50
N PHE A 190 16.49 -8.88 -6.28
CA PHE A 190 17.59 -8.22 -5.58
C PHE A 190 18.95 -8.51 -6.20
N GLY A 191 19.20 -9.76 -6.64
CA GLY A 191 20.43 -10.14 -7.35
C GLY A 191 20.62 -9.35 -8.65
N PRO A 192 19.65 -9.40 -9.59
CA PRO A 192 19.69 -8.58 -10.81
C PRO A 192 19.80 -7.07 -10.54
N PHE A 193 19.19 -6.59 -9.44
CA PHE A 193 19.33 -5.21 -9.02
C PHE A 193 20.78 -4.86 -8.64
N THR A 194 21.46 -5.68 -7.83
CA THR A 194 22.88 -5.47 -7.47
C THR A 194 23.79 -5.55 -8.69
N GLU A 195 23.58 -6.52 -9.59
CA GLU A 195 24.33 -6.63 -10.85
C GLU A 195 24.23 -5.35 -11.68
N ARG A 196 23.03 -4.79 -11.81
CA ARG A 196 22.80 -3.52 -12.52
C ARG A 196 23.47 -2.32 -11.86
N LEU A 197 23.64 -2.33 -10.54
CA LEU A 197 24.41 -1.29 -9.85
C LEU A 197 25.91 -1.40 -10.17
N LEU A 198 26.46 -2.61 -10.21
CA LEU A 198 27.85 -2.89 -10.61
C LEU A 198 28.12 -2.55 -12.09
N GLU A 199 27.09 -2.61 -12.94
CA GLU A 199 27.17 -2.16 -14.33
C GLU A 199 27.00 -0.64 -14.49
N GLY A 200 26.54 0.06 -13.45
CA GLY A 200 26.22 1.50 -13.53
C GLY A 200 25.00 1.78 -14.41
N ASP A 201 24.04 0.86 -14.46
CA ASP A 201 22.86 0.94 -15.32
C ASP A 201 22.03 2.21 -15.03
N ARG A 202 21.90 3.07 -16.04
CA ARG A 202 21.27 4.39 -15.91
C ARG A 202 19.81 4.33 -15.44
N ASP A 203 19.04 3.38 -15.94
CA ASP A 203 17.62 3.28 -15.61
C ASP A 203 17.40 2.74 -14.20
N THR A 204 18.27 1.85 -13.74
CA THR A 204 18.31 1.37 -12.35
C THR A 204 18.72 2.50 -11.41
N LEU A 205 19.79 3.24 -11.73
CA LEU A 205 20.26 4.37 -10.91
C LEU A 205 19.22 5.49 -10.81
N ARG A 206 18.38 5.69 -11.84
CA ARG A 206 17.25 6.62 -11.80
C ARG A 206 16.20 6.25 -10.76
N LEU A 207 16.07 4.99 -10.35
CA LEU A 207 15.14 4.59 -9.30
C LEU A 207 15.60 5.05 -7.91
N LEU A 208 16.89 5.27 -7.74
CA LEU A 208 17.50 5.71 -6.49
C LEU A 208 17.37 7.24 -6.30
N GLY A 209 17.57 7.66 -5.06
CA GLY A 209 17.61 9.08 -4.67
C GLY A 209 19.03 9.65 -4.63
N HIS A 210 20.02 8.82 -4.32
CA HIS A 210 21.43 9.20 -4.28
C HIS A 210 22.31 8.06 -4.78
N ASN A 211 23.21 8.37 -5.72
CA ASN A 211 24.27 7.48 -6.18
C ASN A 211 25.62 8.01 -5.66
N PRO A 212 26.34 7.26 -4.80
CA PRO A 212 27.64 7.69 -4.29
C PRO A 212 28.79 7.55 -5.30
N PHE A 213 28.55 6.96 -6.47
CA PHE A 213 29.55 6.71 -7.51
C PHE A 213 29.19 7.45 -8.83
N PRO A 214 29.43 8.77 -8.92
CA PRO A 214 29.10 9.56 -10.12
C PRO A 214 30.05 9.32 -11.31
N ASP A 215 31.30 8.97 -11.03
CA ASP A 215 32.38 8.90 -12.04
C ASP A 215 32.53 7.51 -12.69
N GLY A 216 31.86 6.49 -12.16
CA GLY A 216 31.90 5.12 -12.65
C GLY A 216 31.27 4.15 -11.64
N PRO A 217 30.89 2.94 -12.04
CA PRO A 217 30.25 2.00 -11.12
C PRO A 217 31.21 1.47 -10.03
N PRO A 218 30.68 0.98 -8.90
CA PRO A 218 31.49 0.29 -7.90
C PRO A 218 32.07 -1.03 -8.45
N ARG A 219 33.12 -1.52 -7.79
CA ARG A 219 33.79 -2.78 -8.09
C ARG A 219 33.29 -3.95 -7.23
N GLN A 220 32.67 -3.65 -6.09
CA GLN A 220 32.06 -4.60 -5.15
C GLN A 220 30.74 -4.07 -4.63
#